data_AF-A0A0H3DKW9-F1
#
_entry.id   AF-A0A0H3DKW9-F1
#
_cell.length_a   1.000
_cell.length_b   1.000
_cell.length_c   1.000
_cell.angle_alpha   90.00
_cell.angle_beta   90.00
_cell.angle_gamma   90.00
#
_symmetry.space_group_name_H-M   'P 1'
#
loop_
_entity.id
_entity.type
_entity.pdbx_description
1 polymer ?
#
loop_
_entity_poly.entity_id
_entity_poly.type
_entity_poly.pdbx_seq_one_letter_code
_entity_poly.pdbx_strand_id
1 'polypeptide(L)'
;MGIPAWIWFVIAAVALVAGLGLLAADRAKEGSRNRERMRWAQLRGWQFVEEDERLPQQWSNGAIGYFGADAAVNVVAGSTFTSDGRRPVFIFDIETEGQIPAVVVAVRCNKKHRIPIEMWLSSVPFQRADMPEMLGPIGARYAFADDADGARVVITQELVDAADQLGGDVGVAWLENEWVLASVAPTAGPSRLERLLRDLGEIADIVDPFDEDYDAGRHQASAPVPSEATAPAAASSTPAAASSAPASSAPAPGTPAPGTPAAGTPVQQAPADAEPKPSEG
;
A
#
# COMPACT_ATOMS: atom_id res chain seq x y z
N MET A 1 -0.89 -63.33 -8.45
CA MET A 1 -2.16 -63.03 -7.75
C MET A 1 -2.49 -61.57 -8.00
N GLY A 2 -3.62 -61.26 -8.64
CA GLY A 2 -4.07 -59.87 -8.79
C GLY A 2 -4.73 -59.35 -7.51
N ILE A 3 -4.72 -58.03 -7.31
CA ILE A 3 -5.45 -57.38 -6.21
C ILE A 3 -6.97 -57.63 -6.40
N PRO A 4 -7.69 -58.22 -5.43
CA PRO A 4 -9.13 -58.46 -5.54
C PRO A 4 -9.93 -57.17 -5.80
N ALA A 5 -10.92 -57.24 -6.69
CA ALA A 5 -11.73 -56.08 -7.09
C ALA A 5 -12.40 -55.35 -5.90
N TRP A 6 -12.79 -56.06 -4.85
CA TRP A 6 -13.39 -55.46 -3.65
C TRP A 6 -12.45 -54.47 -2.94
N ILE A 7 -11.12 -54.68 -3.01
CA ILE A 7 -10.15 -53.76 -2.42
C ILE A 7 -10.16 -52.42 -3.16
N TRP A 8 -10.29 -52.43 -4.49
CA TRP A 8 -10.44 -51.21 -5.28
C TRP A 8 -11.73 -50.45 -4.95
N PHE A 9 -12.84 -51.17 -4.73
CA PHE A 9 -14.09 -50.53 -4.27
C PHE A 9 -13.96 -49.92 -2.87
N VAL A 10 -13.25 -50.57 -1.94
CA VAL A 10 -12.99 -49.99 -0.60
C VAL A 10 -12.10 -48.75 -0.70
N ILE A 11 -11.02 -48.79 -1.51
CA ILE A 11 -10.15 -47.62 -1.75
C ILE A 11 -10.96 -46.48 -2.36
N ALA A 12 -11.78 -46.75 -3.38
CA ALA A 12 -12.63 -45.74 -4.03
C ALA A 12 -13.67 -45.14 -3.05
N ALA A 13 -14.29 -45.95 -2.20
CA ALA A 13 -15.24 -45.48 -1.19
C ALA A 13 -14.56 -44.59 -0.15
N VAL A 14 -13.37 -44.97 0.35
CA VAL A 14 -12.58 -44.16 1.30
C VAL A 14 -12.15 -42.85 0.65
N ALA A 15 -11.65 -42.88 -0.59
CA ALA A 15 -11.25 -41.68 -1.33
C ALA A 15 -12.44 -40.73 -1.59
N LEU A 16 -13.62 -41.27 -1.91
CA LEU A 16 -14.84 -40.49 -2.10
C LEU A 16 -15.30 -39.82 -0.80
N VAL A 17 -15.29 -40.53 0.32
CA VAL A 17 -15.65 -39.96 1.64
C VAL A 17 -14.65 -38.88 2.06
N ALA A 18 -13.35 -39.10 1.85
CA ALA A 18 -12.32 -38.11 2.13
C ALA A 18 -12.48 -36.85 1.25
N GLY A 19 -12.70 -37.02 -0.06
CA GLY A 19 -12.91 -35.91 -1.00
C GLY A 19 -14.16 -35.09 -0.69
N LEU A 20 -15.29 -35.74 -0.36
CA LEU A 20 -16.50 -35.05 0.08
C LEU A 20 -16.30 -34.30 1.41
N GLY A 21 -15.53 -34.88 2.35
CA GLY A 21 -15.18 -34.23 3.61
C GLY A 21 -14.35 -32.96 3.42
N LEU A 22 -13.33 -33.01 2.54
CA LEU A 22 -12.52 -31.85 2.18
C LEU A 22 -13.35 -30.76 1.50
N LEU A 23 -14.16 -31.13 0.50
CA LEU A 23 -15.04 -30.19 -0.22
C LEU A 23 -16.05 -29.50 0.72
N ALA A 24 -16.59 -30.23 1.70
CA ALA A 24 -17.51 -29.67 2.69
C ALA A 24 -16.81 -28.69 3.65
N ALA A 25 -15.57 -29.00 4.06
CA ALA A 25 -14.78 -28.11 4.91
C ALA A 25 -14.39 -26.80 4.18
N ASP A 26 -14.05 -26.90 2.89
CA ASP A 26 -13.66 -25.76 2.07
C ASP A 26 -14.84 -24.79 1.85
N ARG A 27 -15.99 -25.31 1.39
CA ARG A 27 -17.24 -24.52 1.28
C ARG A 27 -17.69 -23.89 2.59
N ALA A 28 -17.46 -24.56 3.73
CA ALA A 28 -17.78 -24.00 5.03
C ALA A 28 -16.89 -22.79 5.39
N LYS A 29 -15.60 -22.83 5.01
CA LYS A 29 -14.62 -21.77 5.20
C LYS A 29 -14.92 -20.56 4.31
N GLU A 30 -15.15 -20.78 3.02
CA GLU A 30 -15.56 -19.75 2.05
C GLU A 30 -16.83 -19.02 2.52
N GLY A 31 -17.89 -19.78 2.81
CA GLY A 31 -19.15 -19.24 3.29
C GLY A 31 -19.03 -18.52 4.63
N SER A 32 -18.09 -18.91 5.49
CA SER A 32 -17.80 -18.17 6.73
C SER A 32 -17.20 -16.80 6.45
N ARG A 33 -16.20 -16.74 5.56
CA ARG A 33 -15.50 -15.50 5.20
C ARG A 33 -16.42 -14.51 4.47
N ASN A 34 -17.25 -14.99 3.55
CA ASN A 34 -18.27 -14.21 2.87
C ASN A 34 -19.22 -13.55 3.89
N ARG A 35 -19.83 -14.35 4.79
CA ARG A 35 -20.71 -13.84 5.85
C ARG A 35 -20.02 -12.85 6.79
N GLU A 36 -18.77 -13.09 7.15
CA GLU A 36 -17.99 -12.18 8.00
C GLU A 36 -17.76 -10.84 7.30
N ARG A 37 -17.32 -10.86 6.03
CA ARG A 37 -17.04 -9.65 5.27
C ARG A 37 -18.31 -8.87 4.91
N MET A 38 -19.39 -9.55 4.56
CA MET A 38 -20.72 -8.94 4.38
C MET A 38 -21.19 -8.25 5.66
N ARG A 39 -21.06 -8.90 6.82
CA ARG A 39 -21.44 -8.32 8.13
C ARG A 39 -20.57 -7.12 8.50
N TRP A 40 -19.26 -7.19 8.24
CA TRP A 40 -18.33 -6.08 8.46
C TRP A 40 -18.66 -4.87 7.59
N ALA A 41 -18.94 -5.08 6.30
CA ALA A 41 -19.38 -4.02 5.40
C ALA A 41 -20.68 -3.36 5.88
N GLN A 42 -21.69 -4.15 6.28
CA GLN A 42 -22.94 -3.65 6.86
C GLN A 42 -22.72 -2.78 8.11
N LEU A 43 -21.84 -3.21 9.03
CA LEU A 43 -21.49 -2.43 10.23
C LEU A 43 -20.79 -1.10 9.90
N ARG A 44 -20.08 -1.02 8.78
CA ARG A 44 -19.45 0.20 8.27
C ARG A 44 -20.40 1.09 7.45
N GLY A 45 -21.59 0.62 7.12
CA GLY A 45 -22.48 1.27 6.13
C GLY A 45 -21.90 1.25 4.71
N TRP A 46 -21.05 0.26 4.42
CA TRP A 46 -20.41 0.03 3.13
C TRP A 46 -21.19 -0.99 2.29
N GLN A 47 -20.99 -0.96 0.98
CA GLN A 47 -21.62 -1.89 0.06
C GLN A 47 -20.82 -3.20 0.02
N PHE A 48 -21.54 -4.32 -0.11
CA PHE A 48 -20.97 -5.65 -0.34
C PHE A 48 -21.53 -6.21 -1.65
N VAL A 49 -20.64 -6.75 -2.48
CA VAL A 49 -20.97 -7.49 -3.71
C VAL A 49 -20.25 -8.82 -3.64
N GLU A 50 -20.93 -9.91 -3.98
CA GLU A 50 -20.38 -11.27 -3.84
C GLU A 50 -19.25 -11.53 -4.85
N GLU A 51 -19.39 -11.02 -6.08
CA GLU A 51 -18.48 -11.24 -7.21
C GLU A 51 -18.53 -10.06 -8.20
N ASP A 52 -17.37 -9.64 -8.72
CA ASP A 52 -17.20 -8.65 -9.79
C ASP A 52 -16.00 -9.04 -10.68
N GLU A 53 -16.29 -9.59 -11.87
CA GLU A 53 -15.29 -9.94 -12.89
C GLU A 53 -14.51 -8.72 -13.44
N ARG A 54 -15.08 -7.52 -13.35
CA ARG A 54 -14.56 -6.31 -14.02
C ARG A 54 -13.64 -5.50 -13.13
N LEU A 55 -13.84 -5.55 -11.81
CA LEU A 55 -13.06 -4.77 -10.85
C LEU A 55 -11.53 -5.00 -10.94
N PRO A 56 -11.00 -6.24 -11.07
CA PRO A 56 -9.57 -6.44 -11.25
C PRO A 56 -9.01 -5.81 -12.52
N GLN A 57 -9.80 -5.76 -13.60
CA GLN A 57 -9.36 -5.39 -14.96
C GLN A 57 -8.95 -3.90 -15.10
N GLN A 58 -9.14 -3.08 -14.06
CA GLN A 58 -8.65 -1.69 -14.03
C GLN A 58 -7.18 -1.56 -13.57
N TRP A 59 -6.55 -2.69 -13.24
CA TRP A 59 -5.17 -2.82 -12.77
C TRP A 59 -4.46 -3.98 -13.49
N SER A 60 -3.16 -3.86 -13.71
CA SER A 60 -2.33 -4.93 -14.32
C SER A 60 -1.06 -5.23 -13.50
N ASN A 61 -0.84 -4.50 -12.42
CA ASN A 61 0.39 -4.55 -11.63
C ASN A 61 0.17 -5.16 -10.24
N GLY A 62 1.27 -5.33 -9.52
CA GLY A 62 1.32 -5.92 -8.19
C GLY A 62 0.68 -7.31 -8.15
N ALA A 63 -0.18 -7.54 -7.15
CA ALA A 63 -0.80 -8.84 -6.96
C ALA A 63 -1.78 -9.24 -8.08
N ILE A 64 -2.41 -8.27 -8.75
CA ILE A 64 -3.38 -8.52 -9.83
C ILE A 64 -2.67 -9.19 -11.02
N GLY A 65 -1.56 -8.60 -11.46
CA GLY A 65 -0.75 -9.14 -12.56
C GLY A 65 0.19 -10.29 -12.16
N TYR A 66 0.49 -10.46 -10.87
CA TYR A 66 1.28 -11.60 -10.39
C TYR A 66 0.47 -12.89 -10.27
N PHE A 67 -0.76 -12.81 -9.73
CA PHE A 67 -1.64 -13.98 -9.63
C PHE A 67 -2.43 -14.25 -10.92
N GLY A 68 -2.68 -13.22 -11.75
CA GLY A 68 -3.60 -13.35 -12.88
C GLY A 68 -5.03 -13.43 -12.38
N ALA A 69 -5.54 -12.32 -11.83
CA ALA A 69 -6.88 -12.27 -11.26
C ALA A 69 -7.96 -12.47 -12.35
N ASP A 70 -8.75 -13.53 -12.23
CA ASP A 70 -9.91 -13.81 -13.09
C ASP A 70 -11.11 -12.93 -12.67
N ALA A 71 -11.34 -12.85 -11.36
CA ALA A 71 -12.44 -12.07 -10.76
C ALA A 71 -12.08 -11.50 -9.38
N ALA A 72 -12.90 -10.56 -8.90
CA ALA A 72 -12.88 -10.10 -7.52
C ALA A 72 -14.07 -10.69 -6.75
N VAL A 73 -13.84 -11.41 -5.65
CA VAL A 73 -14.91 -11.97 -4.81
C VAL A 73 -14.93 -11.36 -3.40
N ASN A 74 -16.09 -11.44 -2.75
CA ASN A 74 -16.37 -10.79 -1.47
C ASN A 74 -15.95 -9.30 -1.48
N VAL A 75 -16.40 -8.57 -2.50
CA VAL A 75 -16.05 -7.18 -2.76
C VAL A 75 -16.75 -6.27 -1.75
N VAL A 76 -16.00 -5.37 -1.14
CA VAL A 76 -16.50 -4.31 -0.27
C VAL A 76 -16.12 -2.97 -0.87
N ALA A 77 -17.14 -2.16 -1.17
CA ALA A 77 -16.98 -0.81 -1.67
C ALA A 77 -17.39 0.20 -0.59
N GLY A 78 -16.50 1.14 -0.28
CA GLY A 78 -16.71 2.08 0.82
C GLY A 78 -15.81 3.30 0.71
N SER A 79 -15.46 3.87 1.86
CA SER A 79 -14.53 4.99 1.93
C SER A 79 -13.86 5.10 3.29
N THR A 80 -12.56 5.39 3.31
CA THR A 80 -11.80 5.68 4.53
C THR A 80 -11.64 7.20 4.73
N PHE A 81 -11.16 7.62 5.89
CA PHE A 81 -10.72 8.99 6.13
C PHE A 81 -9.19 9.03 6.15
N THR A 82 -8.61 9.95 5.41
CA THR A 82 -7.18 10.34 5.45
C THR A 82 -7.10 11.84 5.76
N SER A 83 -5.91 12.42 5.73
CA SER A 83 -5.67 13.84 6.02
C SER A 83 -6.40 14.76 5.03
N ASP A 84 -6.52 14.33 3.77
CA ASP A 84 -7.28 14.98 2.68
C ASP A 84 -8.78 14.58 2.66
N GLY A 85 -9.33 14.20 3.82
CA GLY A 85 -10.74 13.87 3.97
C GLY A 85 -11.10 12.45 3.52
N ARG A 86 -12.23 12.29 2.81
CA ARG A 86 -12.85 10.97 2.59
C ARG A 86 -12.51 10.39 1.22
N ARG A 87 -11.59 9.41 1.20
CA ARG A 87 -11.16 8.70 -0.02
C ARG A 87 -11.96 7.41 -0.26
N PRO A 88 -12.47 7.14 -1.48
CA PRO A 88 -13.07 5.85 -1.84
C PRO A 88 -12.11 4.68 -1.62
N VAL A 89 -12.64 3.52 -1.21
CA VAL A 89 -11.85 2.29 -1.03
C VAL A 89 -12.56 1.07 -1.58
N PHE A 90 -11.77 0.10 -2.06
CA PHE A 90 -12.21 -1.26 -2.35
C PHE A 90 -11.42 -2.26 -1.50
N ILE A 91 -12.10 -3.30 -1.04
CA ILE A 91 -11.47 -4.47 -0.42
C ILE A 91 -12.08 -5.71 -1.06
N PHE A 92 -11.27 -6.56 -1.67
CA PHE A 92 -11.76 -7.75 -2.37
C PHE A 92 -10.76 -8.88 -2.29
N ASP A 93 -11.24 -10.10 -2.47
CA ASP A 93 -10.40 -11.27 -2.64
C ASP A 93 -10.09 -11.44 -4.13
N ILE A 94 -8.81 -11.69 -4.48
CA ILE A 94 -8.47 -12.14 -5.83
C ILE A 94 -8.98 -13.56 -5.99
N GLU A 95 -9.74 -13.85 -7.03
CA GLU A 95 -9.98 -15.21 -7.49
C GLU A 95 -9.14 -15.50 -8.74
N THR A 96 -8.43 -16.63 -8.71
CA THR A 96 -7.68 -17.19 -9.85
C THR A 96 -7.84 -18.70 -9.81
N GLU A 97 -8.25 -19.32 -10.92
CA GLU A 97 -8.45 -20.78 -11.03
C GLU A 97 -9.32 -21.40 -9.90
N GLY A 98 -10.29 -20.63 -9.38
CA GLY A 98 -11.14 -21.03 -8.26
C GLY A 98 -10.42 -21.13 -6.90
N GLN A 99 -9.32 -20.39 -6.74
CA GLN A 99 -8.58 -20.25 -5.49
C GLN A 99 -8.45 -18.77 -5.12
N ILE A 100 -8.31 -18.49 -3.81
CA ILE A 100 -7.99 -17.14 -3.33
C ILE A 100 -6.55 -17.08 -2.80
N PRO A 101 -5.59 -16.60 -3.62
CA PRO A 101 -4.20 -16.44 -3.18
C PRO A 101 -3.99 -15.23 -2.26
N ALA A 102 -4.79 -14.17 -2.38
CA ALA A 102 -4.63 -12.93 -1.60
C ALA A 102 -5.93 -12.11 -1.46
N VAL A 103 -5.96 -11.23 -0.46
CA VAL A 103 -6.92 -10.11 -0.36
C VAL A 103 -6.24 -8.84 -0.82
N VAL A 104 -6.91 -8.03 -1.65
CA VAL A 104 -6.47 -6.69 -2.04
C VAL A 104 -7.25 -5.64 -1.25
N VAL A 105 -6.53 -4.63 -0.77
CA VAL A 105 -7.08 -3.36 -0.26
C VAL A 105 -6.59 -2.26 -1.18
N ALA A 106 -7.50 -1.38 -1.63
CA ALA A 106 -7.20 -0.27 -2.52
C ALA A 106 -7.81 1.04 -1.96
N VAL A 107 -7.02 2.11 -1.94
CA VAL A 107 -7.42 3.47 -1.53
C VAL A 107 -7.21 4.42 -2.70
N ARG A 108 -8.24 5.21 -3.04
CA ARG A 108 -8.21 6.09 -4.22
C ARG A 108 -7.54 7.44 -3.90
N CYS A 109 -6.55 7.80 -4.71
CA CYS A 109 -5.94 9.13 -4.76
C CYS A 109 -6.77 10.11 -5.62
N ASN A 110 -6.53 11.40 -5.42
CA ASN A 110 -7.13 12.49 -6.17
C ASN A 110 -6.41 12.72 -7.51
N LYS A 111 -5.08 12.57 -7.54
CA LYS A 111 -4.30 12.57 -8.79
C LYS A 111 -4.03 11.16 -9.32
N LYS A 112 -3.83 11.06 -10.64
CA LYS A 112 -3.36 9.84 -11.29
C LYS A 112 -1.83 9.78 -11.25
N HIS A 113 -1.28 8.71 -10.66
CA HIS A 113 0.13 8.36 -10.74
C HIS A 113 0.51 8.09 -12.20
N ARG A 114 1.60 8.72 -12.67
CA ARG A 114 2.11 8.53 -14.04
C ARG A 114 2.88 7.23 -14.22
N ILE A 115 3.49 6.74 -13.14
CA ILE A 115 4.46 5.64 -13.14
C ILE A 115 3.93 4.61 -12.16
N PRO A 116 3.64 3.37 -12.60
CA PRO A 116 3.40 2.27 -11.69
C PRO A 116 4.64 1.98 -10.86
N ILE A 117 4.48 1.80 -9.55
CA ILE A 117 5.58 1.46 -8.64
C ILE A 117 5.11 0.29 -7.78
N GLU A 118 5.86 -0.81 -7.78
CA GLU A 118 5.59 -1.98 -6.95
C GLU A 118 6.63 -2.11 -5.84
N MET A 119 6.18 -2.41 -4.63
CA MET A 119 6.97 -2.51 -3.41
C MET A 119 6.76 -3.89 -2.79
N TRP A 120 7.54 -4.87 -3.26
CA TRP A 120 7.42 -6.28 -2.89
C TRP A 120 8.17 -6.60 -1.60
N LEU A 121 7.54 -7.34 -0.69
CA LEU A 121 8.17 -7.84 0.51
C LEU A 121 9.29 -8.82 0.16
N SER A 122 10.48 -8.63 0.73
CA SER A 122 11.69 -9.40 0.40
C SER A 122 11.59 -10.93 0.61
N SER A 123 10.61 -11.41 1.39
CA SER A 123 10.33 -12.84 1.60
C SER A 123 9.38 -13.46 0.56
N VAL A 124 8.76 -12.65 -0.30
CA VAL A 124 7.77 -13.11 -1.29
C VAL A 124 8.44 -13.31 -2.65
N PRO A 125 8.26 -14.46 -3.33
CA PRO A 125 8.71 -14.62 -4.70
C PRO A 125 7.91 -13.68 -5.63
N PHE A 126 8.60 -12.85 -6.40
CA PHE A 126 8.02 -11.82 -7.27
C PHE A 126 8.33 -12.02 -8.76
N GLN A 127 8.88 -13.18 -9.16
CA GLN A 127 9.28 -13.42 -10.55
C GLN A 127 8.07 -13.68 -11.45
N ARG A 128 7.78 -12.76 -12.37
CA ARG A 128 6.84 -12.91 -13.50
C ARG A 128 7.52 -12.52 -14.82
N ALA A 129 6.94 -12.91 -15.95
CA ALA A 129 7.54 -12.68 -17.27
C ALA A 129 7.69 -11.19 -17.59
N ASP A 130 6.63 -10.41 -17.33
CA ASP A 130 6.57 -8.97 -17.58
C ASP A 130 6.81 -8.18 -16.28
N MET A 131 7.90 -8.49 -15.58
CA MET A 131 8.26 -7.78 -14.35
C MET A 131 8.93 -6.43 -14.67
N PRO A 132 8.52 -5.30 -14.04
CA PRO A 132 9.18 -4.00 -14.22
C PRO A 132 10.65 -4.00 -13.74
N GLU A 133 11.41 -2.95 -14.08
CA GLU A 133 12.83 -2.86 -13.70
C GLU A 133 13.00 -2.76 -12.18
N MET A 134 13.90 -3.59 -11.62
CA MET A 134 14.22 -3.57 -10.19
C MET A 134 15.08 -2.35 -9.85
N LEU A 135 14.55 -1.45 -9.02
CA LEU A 135 15.23 -0.23 -8.59
C LEU A 135 16.20 -0.47 -7.44
N GLY A 136 15.89 -1.44 -6.58
CA GLY A 136 16.68 -1.80 -5.40
C GLY A 136 15.84 -1.98 -4.13
N PRO A 137 16.49 -2.18 -2.97
CA PRO A 137 15.81 -2.30 -1.69
C PRO A 137 15.28 -0.95 -1.17
N ILE A 138 14.10 -1.00 -0.56
CA ILE A 138 13.40 0.09 0.11
C ILE A 138 12.88 -0.45 1.45
N GLY A 139 13.64 -0.23 2.53
CA GLY A 139 13.32 -0.83 3.83
C GLY A 139 13.38 -2.36 3.79
N ALA A 140 12.31 -3.03 4.22
CA ALA A 140 12.12 -4.48 4.14
C ALA A 140 11.65 -4.99 2.75
N ARG A 141 11.46 -4.09 1.78
CA ARG A 141 10.88 -4.34 0.45
C ARG A 141 11.89 -4.13 -0.68
N TYR A 142 11.54 -4.56 -1.89
CA TYR A 142 12.21 -4.22 -3.14
C TYR A 142 11.26 -3.41 -4.02
N ALA A 143 11.77 -2.31 -4.59
CA ALA A 143 11.01 -1.45 -5.50
C ALA A 143 11.22 -1.84 -6.97
N PHE A 144 10.14 -1.80 -7.74
CA PHE A 144 10.13 -2.04 -9.19
C PHE A 144 9.30 -0.96 -9.90
N ALA A 145 9.75 -0.51 -11.07
CA ALA A 145 9.00 0.44 -11.92
C ALA A 145 9.48 0.38 -13.39
N ASP A 146 8.63 0.79 -14.34
CA ASP A 146 9.00 0.91 -15.76
C ASP A 146 9.79 2.19 -16.09
N ASP A 147 9.72 3.20 -15.21
CA ASP A 147 10.50 4.44 -15.28
C ASP A 147 11.27 4.61 -13.97
N ALA A 148 12.53 4.17 -13.98
CA ALA A 148 13.40 4.21 -12.81
C ALA A 148 13.72 5.62 -12.32
N ASP A 149 13.80 6.61 -13.21
CA ASP A 149 14.16 7.99 -12.85
C ASP A 149 12.96 8.74 -12.28
N GLY A 150 11.80 8.60 -12.89
CA GLY A 150 10.57 9.17 -12.33
C GLY A 150 10.10 8.46 -11.05
N ALA A 151 10.32 7.14 -10.91
CA ALA A 151 10.01 6.41 -9.67
C ALA A 151 10.88 6.88 -8.49
N ARG A 152 12.17 7.19 -8.71
CA ARG A 152 13.06 7.76 -7.67
C ARG A 152 12.60 9.11 -7.13
N VAL A 153 11.76 9.85 -7.86
CA VAL A 153 11.15 11.11 -7.38
C VAL A 153 9.96 10.85 -6.45
N VAL A 154 9.25 9.74 -6.64
CA VAL A 154 8.08 9.33 -5.83
C VAL A 154 8.49 8.57 -4.57
N ILE A 155 9.60 7.81 -4.63
CA ILE A 155 10.12 7.03 -3.50
C ILE A 155 10.88 7.96 -2.54
N THR A 156 10.11 8.64 -1.68
CA THR A 156 10.62 9.45 -0.57
C THR A 156 10.93 8.57 0.65
N GLN A 157 11.72 9.08 1.60
CA GLN A 157 11.98 8.37 2.86
C GLN A 157 10.68 8.10 3.64
N GLU A 158 9.74 9.07 3.65
CA GLU A 158 8.43 8.91 4.28
C GLU A 158 7.64 7.75 3.66
N LEU A 159 7.68 7.60 2.32
CA LEU A 159 7.04 6.45 1.64
C LEU A 159 7.72 5.13 2.02
N VAL A 160 9.04 5.10 2.17
CA VAL A 160 9.77 3.89 2.62
C VAL A 160 9.38 3.52 4.06
N ASP A 161 9.34 4.50 4.96
CA ASP A 161 8.99 4.29 6.37
C ASP A 161 7.53 3.84 6.52
N ALA A 162 6.59 4.43 5.76
CA ALA A 162 5.20 4.00 5.70
C ALA A 162 5.02 2.61 5.06
N ALA A 163 5.80 2.29 4.01
CA ALA A 163 5.80 0.98 3.39
C ALA A 163 6.32 -0.12 4.33
N ASP A 164 7.27 0.18 5.22
CA ASP A 164 7.74 -0.78 6.23
C ASP A 164 6.70 -1.03 7.34
N GLN A 165 5.95 0.00 7.74
CA GLN A 165 4.83 -0.13 8.69
C GLN A 165 3.71 -1.08 8.21
N LEU A 166 3.60 -1.35 6.89
CA LEU A 166 2.65 -2.32 6.33
C LEU A 166 2.83 -3.74 6.90
N GLY A 167 3.99 -4.10 7.46
CA GLY A 167 4.20 -5.40 8.10
C GLY A 167 4.47 -6.56 7.15
N GLY A 168 4.76 -7.74 7.71
CA GLY A 168 5.25 -8.92 6.98
C GLY A 168 4.19 -9.85 6.38
N ASP A 169 2.90 -9.57 6.60
CA ASP A 169 1.77 -10.26 5.97
C ASP A 169 1.28 -9.56 4.68
N VAL A 170 1.80 -8.36 4.39
CA VAL A 170 1.53 -7.58 3.17
C VAL A 170 2.60 -7.88 2.13
N GLY A 171 2.24 -8.68 1.12
CA GLY A 171 3.19 -9.25 0.16
C GLY A 171 3.69 -8.26 -0.88
N VAL A 172 2.80 -7.38 -1.37
CA VAL A 172 3.16 -6.23 -2.21
C VAL A 172 2.24 -5.07 -1.91
N ALA A 173 2.79 -3.85 -1.87
CA ALA A 173 2.03 -2.62 -2.04
C ALA A 173 2.42 -1.95 -3.35
N TRP A 174 1.49 -1.32 -4.06
CA TRP A 174 1.80 -0.70 -5.34
C TRP A 174 0.95 0.55 -5.61
N LEU A 175 1.50 1.43 -6.45
CA LEU A 175 0.83 2.62 -6.97
C LEU A 175 0.43 2.33 -8.41
N GLU A 176 -0.83 2.55 -8.77
CA GLU A 176 -1.32 2.32 -10.14
C GLU A 176 -2.56 3.16 -10.44
N ASN A 177 -2.55 3.85 -11.59
CA ASN A 177 -3.59 4.81 -11.95
C ASN A 177 -3.81 5.82 -10.80
N GLU A 178 -5.03 6.02 -10.32
CA GLU A 178 -5.35 6.87 -9.17
C GLU A 178 -5.53 6.06 -7.86
N TRP A 179 -4.72 5.01 -7.64
CA TRP A 179 -4.86 4.12 -6.49
C TRP A 179 -3.53 3.78 -5.83
N VAL A 180 -3.56 3.75 -4.50
CA VAL A 180 -2.62 2.99 -3.66
C VAL A 180 -3.27 1.64 -3.37
N LEU A 181 -2.54 0.55 -3.58
CA LEU A 181 -3.02 -0.80 -3.34
C LEU A 181 -2.05 -1.60 -2.48
N ALA A 182 -2.56 -2.62 -1.81
CA ALA A 182 -1.75 -3.64 -1.16
C ALA A 182 -2.45 -4.99 -1.15
N SER A 183 -1.66 -6.06 -1.25
CA SER A 183 -2.11 -7.44 -1.07
C SER A 183 -1.69 -7.99 0.28
N VAL A 184 -2.61 -8.66 0.95
CA VAL A 184 -2.40 -9.31 2.25
C VAL A 184 -2.87 -10.76 2.19
N ALA A 185 -2.33 -11.60 3.07
CA ALA A 185 -2.67 -13.01 3.16
C ALA A 185 -4.20 -13.27 3.16
N PRO A 186 -4.71 -14.34 2.52
CA PRO A 186 -6.14 -14.62 2.36
C PRO A 186 -6.87 -14.93 3.68
N THR A 187 -6.12 -15.08 4.78
CA THR A 187 -6.58 -15.26 6.16
C THR A 187 -6.77 -13.94 6.92
N ALA A 188 -6.54 -12.78 6.29
CA ALA A 188 -6.70 -11.47 6.92
C ALA A 188 -8.17 -11.18 7.29
N GLY A 189 -8.47 -11.24 8.59
CA GLY A 189 -9.78 -10.86 9.14
C GLY A 189 -10.01 -9.34 9.21
N PRO A 190 -11.24 -8.89 9.51
CA PRO A 190 -11.64 -7.48 9.49
C PRO A 190 -10.69 -6.54 10.23
N SER A 191 -10.26 -6.88 11.46
CA SER A 191 -9.37 -6.04 12.26
C SER A 191 -7.96 -5.85 11.65
N ARG A 192 -7.53 -6.73 10.73
CA ARG A 192 -6.29 -6.53 9.96
C ARG A 192 -6.53 -5.64 8.75
N LEU A 193 -7.63 -5.87 8.02
CA LEU A 193 -8.05 -5.05 6.88
C LEU A 193 -8.28 -3.58 7.30
N GLU A 194 -8.85 -3.35 8.48
CA GLU A 194 -9.03 -2.00 9.04
C GLU A 194 -7.72 -1.30 9.41
N ARG A 195 -6.69 -2.05 9.83
CA ARG A 195 -5.35 -1.51 10.04
C ARG A 195 -4.72 -1.19 8.68
N LEU A 196 -4.75 -2.14 7.75
CA LEU A 196 -4.21 -1.97 6.40
C LEU A 196 -4.84 -0.77 5.66
N LEU A 197 -6.13 -0.51 5.83
CA LEU A 197 -6.82 0.68 5.31
C LEU A 197 -6.33 2.01 5.93
N ARG A 198 -5.78 1.98 7.14
CA ARG A 198 -5.13 3.14 7.77
C ARG A 198 -3.71 3.29 7.24
N ASP A 199 -2.95 2.19 7.21
CA ASP A 199 -1.58 2.12 6.72
C ASP A 199 -1.51 2.62 5.24
N LEU A 200 -2.48 2.22 4.39
CA LEU A 200 -2.61 2.73 3.01
C LEU A 200 -3.13 4.16 2.93
N GLY A 201 -3.87 4.64 3.94
CA GLY A 201 -4.31 6.02 4.03
C GLY A 201 -3.12 6.97 4.27
N GLU A 202 -2.17 6.55 5.11
CA GLU A 202 -0.90 7.25 5.34
C GLU A 202 -0.05 7.28 4.07
N ILE A 203 0.11 6.13 3.38
CA ILE A 203 0.78 6.09 2.07
C ILE A 203 0.08 7.01 1.06
N ALA A 204 -1.26 7.00 0.99
CA ALA A 204 -2.02 7.86 0.09
C ALA A 204 -1.78 9.35 0.36
N ASP A 205 -1.72 9.78 1.63
CA ASP A 205 -1.41 11.17 1.97
C ASP A 205 0.05 11.56 1.63
N ILE A 206 1.00 10.62 1.67
CA ILE A 206 2.41 10.86 1.27
C ILE A 206 2.53 10.98 -0.26
N VAL A 207 1.90 10.10 -1.03
CA VAL A 207 2.03 10.10 -2.50
C VAL A 207 1.10 11.09 -3.19
N ASP A 208 0.00 11.47 -2.52
CA ASP A 208 -1.03 12.40 -2.96
C ASP A 208 -1.35 13.45 -1.88
N PRO A 209 -0.36 14.29 -1.50
CA PRO A 209 -0.54 15.36 -0.54
C PRO A 209 -1.52 16.42 -1.06
N PHE A 210 -2.23 17.05 -0.14
CA PHE A 210 -3.17 18.12 -0.44
C PHE A 210 -2.44 19.45 -0.69
N ASP A 211 -2.37 19.87 -1.95
CA ASP A 211 -1.88 21.19 -2.34
C ASP A 211 -3.00 22.25 -2.16
N GLU A 212 -2.98 23.01 -1.05
CA GLU A 212 -3.92 24.14 -0.81
C GLU A 212 -3.92 25.17 -1.97
N ASP A 213 -2.79 25.28 -2.70
CA ASP A 213 -2.62 26.19 -3.83
C ASP A 213 -3.55 25.89 -5.03
N TYR A 214 -4.14 24.70 -5.12
CA TYR A 214 -5.03 24.34 -6.24
C TYR A 214 -6.35 25.14 -6.27
N ASP A 215 -6.85 25.57 -5.10
CA ASP A 215 -8.04 26.44 -5.01
C ASP A 215 -7.69 27.94 -5.04
N ALA A 216 -6.48 28.32 -4.62
CA ALA A 216 -6.01 29.71 -4.68
C ALA A 216 -6.01 30.26 -6.12
N GLY A 217 -5.71 29.41 -7.11
CA GLY A 217 -5.73 29.75 -8.53
C GLY A 217 -7.12 30.02 -9.13
N ARG A 218 -8.21 29.59 -8.48
CA ARG A 218 -9.57 29.73 -9.02
C ARG A 218 -10.28 31.02 -8.61
N HIS A 219 -9.83 31.65 -7.53
CA HIS A 219 -10.40 32.90 -7.01
C HIS A 219 -9.61 34.17 -7.36
N GLN A 220 -8.44 34.06 -8.00
CA GLN A 220 -7.67 35.21 -8.52
C GLN A 220 -7.78 35.39 -10.05
N ALA A 221 -8.98 35.19 -10.60
CA ALA A 221 -9.30 35.51 -12.01
C ALA A 221 -10.48 36.50 -12.12
N SER A 222 -10.42 37.59 -11.34
CA SER A 222 -11.25 38.78 -11.55
C SER A 222 -10.38 40.03 -11.42
N ALA A 223 -9.46 40.18 -12.38
CA ALA A 223 -8.73 41.42 -12.55
C ALA A 223 -9.73 42.55 -12.89
N PRO A 224 -9.62 43.73 -12.27
CA PRO A 224 -10.48 44.86 -12.60
C PRO A 224 -10.19 45.34 -14.02
N VAL A 225 -11.23 45.57 -14.80
CA VAL A 225 -11.13 46.04 -16.19
C VAL A 225 -10.53 47.46 -16.20
N PRO A 226 -9.38 47.71 -16.85
CA PRO A 226 -8.87 49.06 -16.97
C PRO A 226 -9.67 49.82 -18.02
N SER A 227 -10.39 50.87 -17.58
CA SER A 227 -11.08 51.80 -18.48
C SER A 227 -10.19 53.04 -18.66
N GLU A 228 -9.69 53.25 -19.88
CA GLU A 228 -8.70 54.28 -20.21
C GLU A 228 -9.33 55.57 -20.75
N ALA A 229 -8.58 56.69 -20.62
CA ALA A 229 -8.85 58.05 -21.10
C ALA A 229 -9.97 58.82 -20.35
N THR A 230 -9.67 59.88 -19.61
CA THR A 230 -9.23 61.16 -20.21
C THR A 230 -8.55 62.07 -19.15
N ALA A 231 -7.40 62.65 -19.48
CA ALA A 231 -6.76 63.74 -18.73
C ALA A 231 -7.20 65.12 -19.32
N PRO A 232 -7.12 66.26 -18.60
CA PRO A 232 -5.81 66.82 -18.24
C PRO A 232 -5.72 67.68 -16.95
N ALA A 233 -4.46 68.05 -16.65
CA ALA A 233 -4.00 69.34 -16.12
C ALA A 233 -3.57 69.50 -14.63
N ALA A 234 -2.39 70.13 -14.51
CA ALA A 234 -1.91 71.02 -13.45
C ALA A 234 -1.05 70.47 -12.27
N ALA A 235 0.24 70.81 -12.36
CA ALA A 235 1.09 71.42 -11.32
C ALA A 235 1.73 70.58 -10.19
N SER A 236 3.04 70.34 -10.37
CA SER A 236 4.11 70.79 -9.45
C SER A 236 4.08 70.37 -7.97
N SER A 237 5.00 69.48 -7.55
CA SER A 237 6.28 69.87 -6.90
C SER A 237 7.00 68.72 -6.16
N THR A 238 8.34 68.72 -6.26
CA THR A 238 9.33 68.08 -5.36
C THR A 238 10.30 69.20 -4.92
N PRO A 239 11.03 69.15 -3.78
CA PRO A 239 12.08 68.13 -3.56
C PRO A 239 12.46 67.77 -2.09
N ALA A 240 13.40 66.81 -1.95
CA ALA A 240 14.34 66.60 -0.81
C ALA A 240 13.74 66.14 0.55
N ALA A 241 14.46 65.56 1.51
CA ALA A 241 15.88 65.13 1.65
C ALA A 241 15.93 63.88 2.59
N ALA A 242 16.75 62.84 2.34
CA ALA A 242 18.11 62.61 2.85
C ALA A 242 18.26 61.91 4.24
N SER A 243 19.11 60.87 4.27
CA SER A 243 19.81 60.25 5.44
C SER A 243 18.93 59.55 6.50
N SER A 244 19.36 58.48 7.20
CA SER A 244 20.72 57.99 7.48
C SER A 244 20.78 56.45 7.69
N ALA A 245 21.91 55.84 7.32
CA ALA A 245 22.46 54.63 7.98
C ALA A 245 23.64 55.10 8.90
N PRO A 246 24.47 54.25 9.57
CA PRO A 246 24.57 52.78 9.54
C PRO A 246 24.89 52.15 10.93
N ALA A 247 25.55 50.97 10.88
CA ALA A 247 26.29 50.24 11.94
C ALA A 247 25.47 49.28 12.81
N SER A 248 25.98 48.11 13.24
CA SER A 248 27.11 47.22 12.90
C SER A 248 27.23 46.26 14.10
N SER A 249 27.51 44.98 13.85
CA SER A 249 28.44 44.10 14.60
C SER A 249 27.88 42.69 14.91
N ALA A 250 28.53 41.69 14.31
CA ALA A 250 28.71 40.35 14.88
C ALA A 250 29.91 40.40 15.88
N PRO A 251 30.27 39.38 16.70
CA PRO A 251 30.22 37.94 16.40
C PRO A 251 29.79 36.98 17.54
N ALA A 252 29.75 35.68 17.23
CA ALA A 252 29.72 34.58 18.21
C ALA A 252 31.10 34.39 18.89
N PRO A 253 31.23 33.65 20.03
CA PRO A 253 31.30 32.18 19.96
C PRO A 253 30.79 31.43 21.22
N GLY A 254 30.80 30.08 21.21
CA GLY A 254 30.94 29.27 22.45
C GLY A 254 30.14 27.97 22.55
N THR A 255 30.76 26.84 22.19
CA THR A 255 30.31 25.48 22.56
C THR A 255 30.85 25.11 23.95
N PRO A 256 30.09 24.36 24.77
CA PRO A 256 30.70 23.21 25.44
C PRO A 256 29.80 21.96 25.51
N ALA A 257 30.41 20.79 25.37
CA ALA A 257 29.81 19.49 25.73
C ALA A 257 29.96 19.20 27.23
N PRO A 258 29.16 18.27 27.80
CA PRO A 258 29.79 17.18 28.55
C PRO A 258 29.03 15.82 28.58
N GLY A 259 29.80 14.72 28.68
CA GLY A 259 29.55 13.68 29.69
C GLY A 259 28.82 12.38 29.32
N THR A 260 29.59 11.30 29.08
CA THR A 260 29.16 9.88 29.25
C THR A 260 29.18 9.50 30.73
N PRO A 261 28.21 8.71 31.26
CA PRO A 261 28.35 7.24 31.43
C PRO A 261 27.00 6.46 31.28
N ALA A 262 26.89 5.11 31.31
CA ALA A 262 27.77 3.97 31.03
C ALA A 262 26.96 2.63 31.04
N ALA A 263 27.52 1.55 30.46
CA ALA A 263 27.24 0.11 30.68
C ALA A 263 25.87 -0.50 30.31
N GLY A 264 25.92 -1.59 29.52
CA GLY A 264 24.78 -2.47 29.23
C GLY A 264 25.16 -3.69 28.36
N THR A 265 25.67 -4.75 28.97
CA THR A 265 26.00 -6.03 28.30
C THR A 265 24.73 -6.84 28.00
N PRO A 266 24.67 -7.58 26.87
CA PRO A 266 24.35 -9.01 27.03
C PRO A 266 25.11 -9.97 26.10
N VAL A 267 25.65 -11.02 26.75
CA VAL A 267 25.59 -12.44 26.37
C VAL A 267 26.15 -12.89 25.01
N GLN A 268 27.30 -13.54 25.10
CA GLN A 268 27.89 -14.42 24.10
C GLN A 268 27.17 -15.77 24.09
N GLN A 269 26.64 -16.21 22.96
CA GLN A 269 25.89 -17.47 22.83
C GLN A 269 26.79 -18.56 22.21
N ALA A 270 26.92 -19.70 22.91
CA ALA A 270 27.78 -20.81 22.49
C ALA A 270 27.09 -21.71 21.44
N PRO A 271 27.85 -22.32 20.51
CA PRO A 271 27.32 -23.37 19.64
C PRO A 271 27.12 -24.67 20.43
N ALA A 272 26.05 -25.39 20.14
CA ALA A 272 25.73 -26.69 20.73
C ALA A 272 26.10 -27.83 19.78
N ASP A 273 27.07 -28.65 20.16
CA ASP A 273 27.33 -29.96 19.54
C ASP A 273 26.24 -30.96 19.96
N ALA A 274 25.63 -31.66 19.00
CA ALA A 274 24.84 -32.88 19.26
C ALA A 274 24.62 -33.71 17.97
N GLU A 275 25.66 -34.40 17.48
CA GLU A 275 25.52 -35.44 16.46
C GLU A 275 25.61 -36.83 17.10
N PRO A 276 24.55 -37.68 17.04
CA PRO A 276 24.61 -39.05 17.55
C PRO A 276 25.03 -40.04 16.45
N LYS A 277 26.15 -40.74 16.66
CA LYS A 277 26.56 -41.89 15.83
C LYS A 277 25.54 -43.04 15.92
N PRO A 278 25.33 -43.82 14.85
CA PRO A 278 24.63 -45.10 14.93
C PRO A 278 25.51 -46.16 15.60
N SER A 279 24.90 -47.02 16.41
CA SER A 279 25.51 -48.24 16.95
C SER A 279 25.31 -49.40 15.97
N GLU A 280 26.38 -50.08 15.59
CA GLU A 280 26.30 -51.38 14.90
C GLU A 280 25.79 -52.47 15.86
N GLY A 281 24.98 -53.39 15.32
CA GLY A 281 24.43 -54.57 15.99
C GLY A 281 23.82 -55.52 14.96
#